data_AF-W1DXY6-F1
#
_entry.id   AF-W1DXY6-F1
#
_cell.length_a   1.000
_cell.length_b   1.000
_cell.length_c   1.000
_cell.angle_alpha   90.00
_cell.angle_beta   90.00
_cell.angle_gamma   90.00
#
_symmetry.space_group_name_H-M   'P 1'
#
loop_
_entity.id
_entity.type
_entity.pdbx_description
1 polymer ?
#
loop_
_entity_poly.entity_id
_entity_poly.type
_entity_poly.pdbx_seq_one_letter_code
_entity_poly.pdbx_strand_id
1 'polypeptide(L)' 'MASAARPFFDCTVPWALKSHFERAPFADVDPRPFAPEYFARLEKNQGSAK' A
#
# COMPACT_ATOMS: atom_id res chain seq x y z
N MET A 1 -21.29 35.93 -8.00
CA MET A 1 -20.96 34.86 -7.04
C MET A 1 -20.04 33.89 -7.76
N ALA A 2 -18.72 33.95 -7.51
CA ALA A 2 -17.76 33.11 -8.23
C ALA A 2 -17.68 31.73 -7.55
N SER A 3 -17.93 30.67 -8.31
CA SER A 3 -17.68 29.29 -7.86
C SER A 3 -16.18 29.12 -7.63
N ALA A 4 -15.78 28.69 -6.43
CA ALA A 4 -14.38 28.38 -6.14
C ALA A 4 -13.87 27.26 -7.09
N ALA A 5 -12.65 27.40 -7.58
CA ALA A 5 -11.99 26.40 -8.41
C ALA A 5 -11.59 25.18 -7.57
N ARG A 6 -11.78 23.97 -8.11
CA ARG A 6 -11.32 22.72 -7.50
C ARG A 6 -9.98 22.34 -8.13
N PRO A 7 -8.89 22.24 -7.35
CA PRO A 7 -7.60 21.84 -7.91
C PRO A 7 -7.62 20.35 -8.31
N PHE A 8 -6.95 20.04 -9.43
CA PHE A 8 -6.68 18.66 -9.84
C PHE A 8 -5.22 18.32 -9.49
N PHE A 9 -5.01 17.14 -8.93
CA PHE A 9 -3.69 16.63 -8.57
C PHE A 9 -3.40 15.37 -9.37
N ASP A 10 -2.58 15.52 -10.41
CA ASP A 10 -1.99 14.38 -11.08
C ASP A 10 -0.68 14.00 -10.39
N CYS A 11 -0.73 12.92 -9.61
CA CYS A 11 0.45 12.35 -8.96
C CYS A 11 0.94 11.09 -9.68
N THR A 12 0.55 10.87 -10.93
CA THR A 12 1.04 9.75 -11.72
C THR A 12 2.45 10.03 -12.23
N VAL A 13 3.25 8.96 -12.35
CA VAL A 13 4.57 9.06 -12.98
C VAL A 13 4.37 9.22 -14.49
N PRO A 14 4.95 10.27 -15.11
CA PRO A 14 4.91 10.43 -16.57
C PRO A 14 5.41 9.17 -17.29
N TRP A 15 4.74 8.77 -18.37
CA TRP A 15 5.01 7.49 -19.05
C TRP A 15 6.50 7.27 -19.39
N ALA A 16 7.16 8.29 -19.94
CA ALA A 16 8.57 8.22 -20.31
C ALA A 16 9.54 8.08 -19.12
N LEU A 17 9.07 8.32 -17.89
CA LEU A 17 9.89 8.31 -16.67
C LEU A 17 9.60 7.10 -15.75
N LYS A 18 8.73 6.17 -16.17
CA LYS A 18 8.29 5.05 -15.33
C LYS A 18 9.42 4.24 -14.70
N SER A 19 10.46 3.95 -15.48
CA SER A 19 11.63 3.18 -15.03
C SER A 19 12.42 3.87 -13.92
N HIS A 20 12.35 5.20 -13.81
CA HIS A 20 13.05 5.95 -12.76
C HIS A 20 12.30 5.98 -11.43
N PHE A 21 11.01 5.64 -11.45
CA PHE A 21 10.13 5.63 -10.27
C PHE A 21 9.61 4.22 -9.95
N GLU A 22 10.37 3.19 -10.36
CA GLU A 22 10.15 1.85 -9.85
C GLU A 22 10.36 1.85 -8.33
N ARG A 23 9.37 1.32 -7.60
CA ARG A 23 9.48 1.16 -6.16
C ARG A 23 10.56 0.12 -5.86
N ALA A 24 11.20 0.24 -4.70
CA ALA A 24 12.20 -0.72 -4.26
C ALA A 24 11.63 -2.16 -4.30
N PRO A 25 12.24 -3.09 -5.07
CA PRO A 25 11.74 -4.44 -5.21
C PRO A 25 12.16 -5.28 -4.00
N PHE A 26 11.30 -5.35 -2.99
CA PHE A 26 11.50 -6.27 -1.87
C PHE A 26 11.18 -7.71 -2.31
N ALA A 27 11.93 -8.67 -1.77
CA ALA A 27 11.67 -10.09 -2.02
C ALA A 27 10.32 -10.50 -1.42
N ASP A 28 9.55 -11.30 -2.16
CA ASP A 28 8.30 -11.88 -1.68
C ASP A 28 8.61 -13.11 -0.82
N VAL A 29 8.64 -12.90 0.49
CA VAL A 29 8.97 -13.92 1.48
C VAL A 29 7.80 -14.11 2.44
N ASP A 30 7.60 -15.34 2.91
CA ASP A 30 6.63 -15.59 3.96
C ASP A 30 7.09 -14.91 5.26
N PRO A 31 6.34 -13.92 5.79
CA PRO A 31 6.76 -13.21 7.00
C PRO A 31 6.43 -14.01 8.28
N ARG A 32 5.60 -15.06 8.20
CA ARG A 32 5.10 -15.80 9.37
C ARG A 32 6.20 -16.44 10.23
N PRO A 33 7.25 -17.06 9.66
CA PRO A 33 8.34 -17.63 10.46
C PRO A 33 9.12 -16.59 11.27
N PHE A 34 9.17 -15.33 10.82
CA PHE A 34 9.95 -14.26 11.47
C PHE A 34 9.21 -13.59 12.63
N ALA A 35 7.88 -13.66 12.64
CA ALA A 35 7.06 -13.15 13.75
C ALA A 35 5.81 -14.01 14.00
N PRO A 36 5.96 -15.28 14.40
CA PRO A 36 4.84 -16.23 14.48
C PRO A 36 3.67 -15.74 15.35
N GLU A 37 3.97 -15.16 16.52
CA GLU A 37 2.97 -14.67 17.47
C GLU A 37 2.15 -13.50 16.91
N TYR A 38 2.77 -12.62 16.12
CA TYR A 38 2.09 -11.47 15.51
C TYR A 38 1.02 -11.95 14.52
N PHE A 39 1.39 -12.92 13.67
CA PHE A 39 0.48 -13.46 12.66
C PHE A 39 -0.57 -14.41 13.28
N ALA A 40 -0.21 -15.22 14.27
CA ALA A 40 -1.17 -16.05 15.02
C ALA A 40 -2.24 -15.21 15.74
N ARG A 41 -1.87 -14.01 16.24
CA ARG A 41 -2.84 -13.06 16.81
C ARG A 41 -3.76 -12.45 15.75
N LEU A 42 -3.23 -12.10 14.57
CA LEU A 42 -4.04 -11.57 13.47
C LEU A 42 -5.10 -12.58 13.02
N GLU A 43 -4.74 -13.86 12.89
CA GLU A 43 -5.67 -14.93 12.54
C GLU A 43 -6.80 -15.09 13.57
N LYS A 44 -6.47 -15.03 14.87
CA LYS A 44 -7.48 -15.08 15.94
C LYS A 44 -8.45 -13.90 15.90
N ASN A 45 -7.97 -12.70 15.57
CA ASN A 45 -8.79 -11.48 15.54
C ASN A 45 -9.70 -11.39 14.31
N GLN A 46 -9.35 -12.03 13.19
CA GLN A 46 -10.17 -12.08 11.98
C GLN A 46 -11.45 -12.93 12.13
N GLY A 47 -11.49 -13.83 13.13
CA GLY A 47 -12.69 -14.60 13.48
C GLY A 47 -13.72 -13.85 14.32
N SER A 48 -13.41 -12.64 14.81
CA SER A 48 -14.31 -11.85 15.69
C SER A 48 -15.08 -10.74 14.95
N ALA A 49 -14.87 -10.58 13.65
CA ALA A 49 -15.61 -9.64 12.80
C ALA A 49 -16.76 -10.35 12.06
N LYS A 50 -17.59 -11.09 12.79
CA LYS A 50 -18.90 -11.57 12.37
C LYS A 50 -19.93 -11.19 13.42
#